data_AF-A0A8E0QS06-F1
#
_entry.id   AF-A0A8E0QS06-F1
#
_cell.length_a   1.000
_cell.length_b   1.000
_cell.length_c   1.000
_cell.angle_alpha   90.00
_cell.angle_beta   90.00
_cell.angle_gamma   90.00
#
_symmetry.space_group_name_H-M   'P 1'
#
loop_
_entity.id
_entity.type
_entity.pdbx_description
1 polymer ?
#
loop_
_entity_poly.entity_id
_entity_poly.type
_entity_poly.pdbx_seq_one_letter_code
_entity_poly.pdbx_strand_id
1 'polypeptide(L)'
;MPPTELLNLTHIVSEAAQSIDQFINEHGDCLSFNPQAPDLPPLSPETAAFHRARITLCGAASNLIDLTLTARESVVFRCFNVHTASALRIAYRFKLAHAVPLDGSVIYDVIAQRVRLPATAVERVIAVLISSHFFHLAPNGISHTQLSHLLASNERFEAFLGLCFEEVFIGSTHLANALQIWGASIEPNETGWNIANVTQNMFYQHLESDTSSSE
;
A
#
# COMPACT_ATOMS: atom_id res chain seq x y z
N MET A 1 -3.26 -17.90 -37.55
CA MET A 1 -3.66 -18.22 -36.17
C MET A 1 -3.85 -16.91 -35.43
N PRO A 2 -4.90 -16.74 -34.62
CA PRO A 2 -5.06 -15.53 -33.80
C PRO A 2 -3.87 -15.40 -32.82
N PRO A 3 -3.50 -14.17 -32.41
CA PRO A 3 -2.47 -13.98 -31.40
C PRO A 3 -2.84 -14.71 -30.11
N THR A 4 -1.85 -15.28 -29.44
CA THR A 4 -2.06 -15.88 -28.11
C THR A 4 -2.43 -14.79 -27.10
N GLU A 5 -3.07 -15.18 -26.01
CA GLU A 5 -3.42 -14.23 -24.93
C GLU A 5 -2.17 -13.49 -24.39
N LEU A 6 -1.05 -14.19 -24.30
CA LEU A 6 0.24 -13.61 -23.91
C LEU A 6 0.65 -12.43 -24.81
N LEU A 7 0.57 -12.62 -26.13
CA LEU A 7 0.91 -11.58 -27.11
C LEU A 7 -0.12 -10.45 -27.13
N ASN A 8 -1.39 -10.79 -26.97
CA ASN A 8 -2.48 -9.81 -26.88
C ASN A 8 -2.29 -8.87 -25.67
N LEU A 9 -2.04 -9.41 -24.47
CA LEU A 9 -1.78 -8.62 -23.27
C LEU A 9 -0.52 -7.75 -23.41
N THR A 10 0.54 -8.27 -24.02
CA THR A 10 1.77 -7.50 -24.28
C THR A 10 1.50 -6.31 -25.19
N HIS A 11 0.69 -6.49 -26.24
CA HIS A 11 0.28 -5.41 -27.13
C HIS A 11 -0.50 -4.33 -26.38
N ILE A 12 -1.49 -4.72 -25.57
CA ILE A 12 -2.30 -3.81 -24.77
C ILE A 12 -1.43 -3.00 -23.79
N VAL A 13 -0.47 -3.65 -23.12
CA VAL A 13 0.49 -2.95 -22.24
C VAL A 13 1.29 -1.92 -23.02
N SER A 14 1.80 -2.28 -24.20
CA SER A 14 2.58 -1.38 -25.05
C SER A 14 1.78 -0.17 -25.53
N GLU A 15 0.57 -0.38 -26.05
CA GLU A 15 -0.29 0.72 -26.55
C GLU A 15 -0.71 1.67 -25.43
N ALA A 16 -1.08 1.12 -24.27
CA ALA A 16 -1.44 1.92 -23.11
C ALA A 16 -0.22 2.69 -22.57
N ALA A 17 0.97 2.08 -22.56
CA ALA A 17 2.21 2.73 -22.14
C ALA A 17 2.57 3.90 -23.07
N GLN A 18 2.43 3.73 -24.38
CA GLN A 18 2.63 4.81 -25.36
C GLN A 18 1.68 5.99 -25.14
N SER A 19 0.40 5.69 -24.86
CA SER A 19 -0.59 6.73 -24.58
C SER A 19 -0.27 7.52 -23.30
N ILE A 20 0.22 6.82 -22.27
CA ILE A 20 0.66 7.41 -21.01
C ILE A 20 1.91 8.27 -21.22
N ASP A 21 2.92 7.73 -21.91
CA ASP A 21 4.18 8.41 -22.18
C ASP A 21 3.98 9.69 -23.01
N GLN A 22 3.15 9.61 -24.07
CA GLN A 22 2.78 10.77 -24.87
C GLN A 22 2.14 11.86 -24.00
N PHE A 23 1.15 11.51 -23.18
CA PHE A 23 0.47 12.48 -22.31
C PHE A 23 1.46 13.16 -21.36
N ILE A 24 2.33 12.39 -20.70
CA ILE A 24 3.31 12.90 -19.74
C ILE A 24 4.29 13.86 -20.42
N ASN A 25 4.80 13.47 -21.60
CA ASN A 25 5.76 14.28 -22.35
C ASN A 25 5.13 15.59 -22.84
N GLU A 26 3.88 15.58 -23.30
CA GLU A 26 3.15 16.78 -23.71
C GLU A 26 2.94 17.78 -22.57
N HIS A 27 2.83 17.30 -21.33
CA HIS A 27 2.61 18.13 -20.14
C HIS A 27 3.92 18.47 -19.40
N GLY A 28 5.07 17.94 -19.83
CA GLY A 28 6.36 18.16 -19.19
C GLY A 28 6.50 17.49 -17.81
N ASP A 29 5.71 16.47 -17.55
CA ASP A 29 5.70 15.72 -16.28
C ASP A 29 6.64 14.50 -16.34
N CYS A 30 6.73 13.73 -15.26
CA CYS A 30 7.35 12.40 -15.28
C CYS A 30 6.72 11.43 -14.27
N LEU A 31 6.78 10.12 -14.57
CA LEU A 31 6.53 9.08 -13.57
C LEU A 31 7.85 8.70 -12.90
N SER A 32 7.90 8.78 -11.58
CA SER A 32 9.13 8.49 -10.84
C SER A 32 8.83 8.03 -9.43
N PHE A 33 9.75 7.26 -8.85
CA PHE A 33 9.75 6.96 -7.42
C PHE A 33 10.45 8.06 -6.59
N ASN A 34 10.96 9.12 -7.23
CA ASN A 34 11.60 10.24 -6.54
C ASN A 34 10.62 10.91 -5.56
N PRO A 35 10.99 11.13 -4.29
CA PRO A 35 10.17 11.84 -3.31
C PRO A 35 9.57 13.16 -3.79
N GLN A 36 10.31 13.90 -4.63
CA GLN A 36 9.94 15.23 -5.11
C GLN A 36 9.25 15.23 -6.47
N ALA A 37 9.04 14.06 -7.09
CA ALA A 37 8.28 13.99 -8.32
C ALA A 37 6.81 14.38 -8.05
N PRO A 38 6.13 15.05 -9.00
CA PRO A 38 4.72 15.35 -8.86
C PRO A 38 3.90 14.05 -8.78
N ASP A 39 2.75 14.13 -8.10
CA ASP A 39 1.75 13.08 -8.19
C ASP A 39 1.06 13.13 -9.56
N LEU A 40 0.30 12.09 -9.85
CA LEU A 40 -0.49 11.98 -11.05
C LEU A 40 -1.52 13.12 -11.15
N PRO A 41 -1.84 13.57 -12.37
CA PRO A 41 -2.86 14.60 -12.55
C PRO A 41 -4.21 14.13 -11.96
N PRO A 42 -5.01 15.05 -11.41
CA PRO A 42 -6.34 14.71 -10.90
C PRO A 42 -7.27 14.30 -12.05
N LEU A 43 -8.30 13.52 -11.72
CA LEU A 43 -9.29 13.10 -12.69
C LEU A 43 -10.14 14.30 -13.15
N SER A 44 -10.11 14.58 -14.44
CA SER A 44 -10.93 15.56 -15.13
C SER A 44 -11.33 15.04 -16.51
N PRO A 45 -12.26 15.70 -17.23
CA PRO A 45 -12.57 15.35 -18.62
C PRO A 45 -11.33 15.32 -19.52
N GLU A 46 -10.38 16.23 -19.31
CA GLU A 46 -9.14 16.36 -20.07
C GLU A 46 -8.15 15.22 -19.77
N THR A 47 -8.05 14.79 -18.51
CA THR A 47 -7.12 13.73 -18.08
C THR A 47 -7.74 12.33 -18.13
N ALA A 48 -9.04 12.21 -18.46
CA ALA A 48 -9.76 10.95 -18.45
C ALA A 48 -9.14 9.89 -19.38
N ALA A 49 -8.57 10.30 -20.52
CA ALA A 49 -7.89 9.39 -21.44
C ALA A 49 -6.63 8.78 -20.81
N PHE A 50 -5.83 9.61 -20.14
CA PHE A 50 -4.65 9.17 -19.39
C PHE A 50 -5.02 8.17 -18.28
N HIS A 51 -6.05 8.46 -17.48
CA HIS A 51 -6.50 7.53 -16.44
C HIS A 51 -7.03 6.21 -16.99
N ARG A 52 -7.76 6.23 -18.11
CA ARG A 52 -8.17 4.99 -18.80
C ARG A 52 -6.97 4.18 -19.26
N ALA A 53 -5.99 4.81 -19.90
CA ALA A 53 -4.77 4.13 -20.33
C ALA A 53 -4.03 3.52 -19.13
N ARG A 54 -3.95 4.21 -17.99
CA ARG A 54 -3.37 3.68 -16.75
C ARG A 54 -4.10 2.45 -16.23
N ILE A 55 -5.43 2.48 -16.16
CA ILE A 55 -6.22 1.33 -15.71
C ILE A 55 -6.00 0.14 -16.65
N THR A 56 -6.03 0.38 -17.95
CA THR A 56 -5.76 -0.64 -18.98
C THR A 56 -4.36 -1.24 -18.84
N LEU A 57 -3.33 -0.40 -18.68
CA LEU A 57 -1.95 -0.85 -18.49
C LEU A 57 -1.81 -1.70 -17.23
N CYS A 58 -2.30 -1.23 -16.09
CA CYS A 58 -2.19 -1.96 -14.82
C CYS A 58 -2.94 -3.29 -14.86
N GLY A 59 -4.15 -3.30 -15.44
CA GLY A 59 -4.95 -4.52 -15.59
C GLY A 59 -4.26 -5.54 -16.50
N ALA A 60 -3.82 -5.11 -17.68
CA ALA A 60 -3.14 -6.00 -18.63
C ALA A 60 -1.80 -6.51 -18.11
N ALA A 61 -1.01 -5.66 -17.44
CA ALA A 61 0.26 -6.06 -16.82
C ALA A 61 0.05 -7.06 -15.68
N SER A 62 -0.98 -6.87 -14.85
CA SER A 62 -1.33 -7.81 -13.78
C SER A 62 -1.74 -9.18 -14.35
N ASN A 63 -2.60 -9.18 -15.37
CA ASN A 63 -2.99 -10.41 -16.06
C ASN A 63 -1.81 -11.09 -16.74
N LEU A 64 -0.87 -10.31 -17.30
CA LEU A 64 0.34 -10.82 -17.93
C LEU A 64 1.22 -11.55 -16.90
N ILE A 65 1.42 -10.95 -15.72
CA ILE A 65 2.14 -11.60 -14.61
C ILE A 65 1.43 -12.89 -14.21
N ASP A 66 0.12 -12.82 -13.89
CA ASP A 66 -0.67 -13.98 -13.45
C ASP A 66 -0.65 -15.14 -14.49
N LEU A 67 -0.69 -14.82 -15.78
CA LEU A 67 -0.66 -15.80 -16.88
C LEU A 67 0.69 -16.53 -16.99
N THR A 68 1.79 -15.87 -16.58
CA THR A 68 3.15 -16.44 -16.69
C THR A 68 3.56 -17.29 -15.49
N LEU A 69 2.82 -17.20 -14.39
CA LEU A 69 3.07 -17.97 -13.18
C LEU A 69 2.39 -19.34 -13.21
N THR A 70 2.97 -20.32 -12.53
CA THR A 70 2.26 -21.56 -12.25
C THR A 70 1.15 -21.31 -11.21
N ALA A 71 0.11 -22.14 -11.23
CA ALA A 71 -0.98 -22.06 -10.24
C ALA A 71 -0.48 -22.08 -8.78
N ARG A 72 0.59 -22.83 -8.51
CA ARG A 72 1.21 -22.90 -7.16
C ARG A 72 1.85 -21.56 -6.78
N GLU A 73 2.65 -20.98 -7.67
CA GLU A 73 3.29 -19.69 -7.44
C GLU A 73 2.25 -18.59 -7.23
N SER A 74 1.21 -18.54 -8.06
CA SER A 74 0.14 -17.54 -7.96
C SER A 74 -0.58 -17.59 -6.60
N VAL A 75 -0.88 -18.78 -6.07
CA VAL A 75 -1.50 -18.91 -4.74
C VAL A 75 -0.53 -18.46 -3.63
N VAL A 76 0.72 -18.92 -3.68
CA VAL A 76 1.72 -18.61 -2.64
C VAL A 76 2.03 -17.11 -2.59
N PHE A 77 2.22 -16.45 -3.73
CA PHE A 77 2.48 -15.01 -3.76
C PHE A 77 1.33 -14.19 -3.18
N ARG A 78 0.08 -14.59 -3.45
CA ARG A 78 -1.10 -13.91 -2.87
C ARG A 78 -1.15 -14.07 -1.35
N CYS A 79 -0.76 -15.22 -0.81
CA CYS A 79 -0.65 -15.41 0.64
C CYS A 79 0.43 -14.49 1.25
N PHE A 80 1.55 -14.30 0.54
CA PHE A 80 2.67 -13.49 1.02
C PHE A 80 2.44 -11.97 0.98
N ASN A 81 1.37 -11.48 0.33
CA ASN A 81 0.99 -10.06 0.39
C ASN A 81 0.79 -9.55 1.84
N VAL A 82 0.45 -10.46 2.78
CA VAL A 82 0.36 -10.13 4.21
C VAL A 82 1.68 -9.61 4.77
N HIS A 83 2.84 -10.02 4.23
CA HIS A 83 4.15 -9.58 4.71
C HIS A 83 4.39 -8.09 4.43
N THR A 84 4.05 -7.63 3.21
CA THR A 84 4.16 -6.20 2.88
C THR A 84 3.19 -5.37 3.72
N ALA A 85 1.94 -5.81 3.87
CA ALA A 85 0.96 -5.13 4.72
C ALA A 85 1.41 -5.07 6.19
N SER A 86 1.98 -6.15 6.70
CA SER A 86 2.52 -6.21 8.07
C SER A 86 3.72 -5.30 8.25
N ALA A 87 4.65 -5.27 7.28
CA ALA A 87 5.80 -4.38 7.30
C ALA A 87 5.37 -2.90 7.27
N LEU A 88 4.35 -2.57 6.46
CA LEU A 88 3.81 -1.22 6.39
C LEU A 88 3.08 -0.83 7.69
N ARG A 89 2.34 -1.75 8.31
CA ARG A 89 1.77 -1.54 9.65
C ARG A 89 2.83 -1.29 10.71
N ILE A 90 3.94 -2.04 10.69
CA ILE A 90 5.08 -1.79 11.60
C ILE A 90 5.66 -0.40 11.34
N ALA A 91 5.85 -0.02 10.08
CA ALA A 91 6.33 1.31 9.72
C ALA A 91 5.42 2.43 10.22
N TYR A 92 4.10 2.24 10.12
CA TYR A 92 3.09 3.15 10.68
C TYR A 92 3.19 3.24 12.21
N ARG A 93 3.07 2.11 12.93
CA ARG A 93 3.03 2.11 14.40
C ARG A 93 4.30 2.65 15.05
N PHE A 94 5.46 2.38 14.47
CA PHE A 94 6.76 2.81 14.99
C PHE A 94 7.29 4.07 14.30
N LYS A 95 6.50 4.71 13.44
CA LYS A 95 6.84 5.95 12.74
C LYS A 95 8.18 5.85 12.00
N LEU A 96 8.44 4.71 11.33
CA LEU A 96 9.71 4.47 10.62
C LEU A 96 9.98 5.52 9.54
N ALA A 97 8.94 5.95 8.80
CA ALA A 97 9.08 6.97 7.78
C ALA A 97 9.54 8.32 8.38
N HIS A 98 9.02 8.71 9.54
CA HIS A 98 9.40 9.94 10.24
C HIS A 98 10.83 9.90 10.80
N ALA A 99 11.39 8.70 10.98
CA ALA A 99 12.77 8.53 11.41
C ALA A 99 13.79 8.70 10.28
N VAL A 100 13.35 8.82 9.02
CA VAL A 100 14.16 9.14 7.84
C VAL A 100 14.02 10.65 7.55
N PRO A 101 15.11 11.38 7.26
CA PRO A 101 15.00 12.78 6.86
C PRO A 101 14.31 12.89 5.49
N LEU A 102 13.42 13.88 5.32
CA LEU A 102 12.70 14.11 4.06
C LEU A 102 13.65 14.25 2.86
N ASP A 103 14.78 14.94 3.09
CA ASP A 103 15.86 15.08 2.12
C ASP A 103 17.12 14.36 2.62
N GLY A 104 17.71 13.54 1.74
CA GLY A 104 18.93 12.78 2.03
C GLY A 104 18.67 11.34 2.48
N SER A 105 19.59 10.80 3.28
CA SER A 105 19.57 9.40 3.71
C SER A 105 20.07 9.24 5.14
N VAL A 106 19.69 8.15 5.81
CA VAL A 106 20.11 7.82 7.17
C VAL A 106 20.42 6.34 7.34
N ILE A 107 21.39 6.00 8.18
CA ILE A 107 21.76 4.60 8.45
C ILE A 107 20.75 3.90 9.36
N TYR A 108 20.68 2.57 9.26
CA TYR A 108 19.75 1.74 10.03
C TYR A 108 19.84 1.96 11.55
N ASP A 109 21.05 2.06 12.10
CA ASP A 109 21.26 2.24 13.55
C ASP A 109 20.58 3.51 14.09
N VAL A 110 20.62 4.60 13.31
CA VAL A 110 19.99 5.86 13.70
C VAL A 110 18.46 5.73 13.65
N ILE A 111 17.91 5.05 12.64
CA ILE A 111 16.47 4.75 12.58
C ILE A 111 16.06 3.91 13.79
N ALA A 112 16.80 2.83 14.06
CA ALA A 112 16.55 1.91 15.17
C ALA A 112 16.57 2.62 16.52
N GLN A 113 17.53 3.52 16.75
CA GLN A 113 17.59 4.34 17.94
C GLN A 113 16.38 5.28 18.08
N ARG A 114 15.98 5.95 17.00
CA ARG A 114 14.84 6.88 16.99
C ARG A 114 13.52 6.18 17.31
N VAL A 115 13.30 5.00 16.73
CA VAL A 115 12.05 4.24 16.85
C VAL A 115 12.05 3.20 17.98
N ARG A 116 13.18 3.09 18.70
CA ARG A 116 13.39 2.20 19.86
C ARG A 116 13.11 0.73 19.55
N LEU A 117 13.54 0.28 18.37
CA LEU A 117 13.49 -1.11 17.95
C LEU A 117 14.91 -1.69 17.78
N PRO A 118 15.09 -3.02 17.90
CA PRO A 118 16.35 -3.65 17.53
C PRO A 118 16.71 -3.37 16.06
N ALA A 119 17.98 -3.07 15.78
CA ALA A 119 18.45 -2.76 14.42
C ALA A 119 18.09 -3.87 13.41
N THR A 120 18.24 -5.14 13.81
CA THR A 120 17.88 -6.30 12.97
C THR A 120 16.39 -6.36 12.63
N ALA A 121 15.50 -5.86 13.50
CA ALA A 121 14.08 -5.77 13.21
C ALA A 121 13.80 -4.65 12.20
N VAL A 122 14.42 -3.49 12.38
CA VAL A 122 14.31 -2.34 11.46
C VAL A 122 14.83 -2.70 10.06
N GLU A 123 15.99 -3.35 9.98
CA GLU A 123 16.58 -3.82 8.71
C GLU A 123 15.62 -4.75 7.95
N ARG A 124 15.04 -5.74 8.63
CA ARG A 124 14.11 -6.70 8.00
C ARG A 124 12.85 -6.01 7.49
N VAL A 125 12.28 -5.09 8.28
CA VAL A 125 11.07 -4.36 7.89
C VAL A 125 11.35 -3.44 6.71
N ILE A 126 12.44 -2.66 6.78
CA ILE A 126 12.83 -1.77 5.69
C ILE A 126 13.20 -2.56 4.44
N ALA A 127 13.82 -3.74 4.53
CA ALA A 127 14.11 -4.57 3.37
C ALA A 127 12.84 -5.00 2.61
N VAL A 128 11.78 -5.41 3.34
CA VAL A 128 10.48 -5.70 2.73
C VAL A 128 9.91 -4.43 2.06
N LEU A 129 10.00 -3.29 2.73
CA LEU A 129 9.47 -2.03 2.21
C LEU A 129 10.28 -1.50 1.00
N ILE A 130 11.60 -1.73 0.93
CA ILE A 130 12.42 -1.46 -0.25
C ILE A 130 11.96 -2.32 -1.43
N SER A 131 11.70 -3.62 -1.21
CA SER A 131 11.22 -4.51 -2.28
C SER A 131 9.84 -4.11 -2.82
N SER A 132 9.08 -3.32 -2.05
CA SER A 132 7.79 -2.74 -2.42
C SER A 132 7.88 -1.24 -2.74
N HIS A 133 9.09 -0.72 -3.02
CA HIS A 133 9.37 0.66 -3.43
C HIS A 133 8.98 1.74 -2.41
N PHE A 134 8.77 1.42 -1.14
CA PHE A 134 8.52 2.41 -0.09
C PHE A 134 9.77 3.18 0.29
N PHE A 135 10.93 2.52 0.36
CA PHE A 135 12.22 3.17 0.65
C PHE A 135 13.23 2.84 -0.43
N HIS A 136 14.30 3.61 -0.49
CA HIS A 136 15.44 3.37 -1.37
C HIS A 136 16.73 3.20 -0.55
N LEU A 137 17.57 2.25 -0.95
CA LEU A 137 18.90 2.07 -0.38
C LEU A 137 19.90 2.92 -1.17
N ALA A 138 20.14 4.14 -0.69
CA ALA A 138 21.15 5.04 -1.21
C ALA A 138 22.56 4.65 -0.73
N PRO A 139 23.64 5.15 -1.34
CA PRO A 139 25.02 4.84 -0.92
C PRO A 139 25.32 5.11 0.56
N ASN A 140 24.65 6.11 1.15
CA ASN A 140 24.86 6.55 2.54
C ASN A 140 23.76 6.08 3.50
N GLY A 141 22.89 5.15 3.08
CA GLY A 141 21.83 4.60 3.92
C GLY A 141 20.45 4.65 3.28
N ILE A 142 19.41 4.74 4.09
CA ILE A 142 18.01 4.68 3.66
C ILE A 142 17.50 6.08 3.36
N SER A 143 16.95 6.26 2.17
CA SER A 143 16.27 7.47 1.73
C SER A 143 14.81 7.19 1.39
N HIS A 144 14.02 8.25 1.32
CA HIS A 144 12.65 8.15 0.87
C HIS A 144 12.54 7.78 -0.61
N THR A 145 11.42 7.15 -0.95
CA THR A 145 10.76 7.30 -2.26
C THR A 145 9.53 8.18 -2.07
N GLN A 146 8.79 8.47 -3.14
CA GLN A 146 7.50 9.15 -3.08
C GLN A 146 6.53 8.51 -2.05
N LEU A 147 6.54 7.17 -1.93
CA LEU A 147 5.62 6.44 -1.06
C LEU A 147 5.93 6.68 0.43
N SER A 148 7.17 6.46 0.89
CA SER A 148 7.49 6.73 2.30
C SER A 148 7.57 8.22 2.63
N HIS A 149 7.87 9.08 1.64
CA HIS A 149 7.79 10.52 1.83
C HIS A 149 6.35 10.94 2.15
N LEU A 150 5.37 10.44 1.40
CA LEU A 150 3.94 10.67 1.67
C LEU A 150 3.57 10.27 3.11
N LEU A 151 4.10 9.15 3.62
CA LEU A 151 3.86 8.70 5.00
C LEU A 151 4.45 9.66 6.04
N ALA A 152 5.58 10.29 5.74
CA ALA A 152 6.29 11.18 6.67
C ALA A 152 5.80 12.64 6.60
N SER A 153 5.16 13.04 5.49
CA SER A 153 4.83 14.44 5.23
C SER A 153 3.34 14.75 5.20
N ASN A 154 2.46 13.73 5.13
CA ASN A 154 1.01 13.92 5.03
C ASN A 154 0.27 13.27 6.20
N GLU A 155 0.01 14.06 7.23
CA GLU A 155 -0.67 13.63 8.46
C GLU A 155 -2.08 13.06 8.20
N ARG A 156 -2.83 13.63 7.23
CA ARG A 156 -4.18 13.14 6.89
C ARG A 156 -4.13 11.75 6.26
N PHE A 157 -3.16 11.52 5.38
CA PHE A 157 -2.96 10.22 4.78
C PHE A 157 -2.45 9.20 5.81
N GLU A 158 -1.57 9.64 6.72
CA GLU A 158 -1.13 8.80 7.83
C GLU A 158 -2.29 8.40 8.76
N ALA A 159 -3.19 9.34 9.11
CA ALA A 159 -4.39 9.05 9.89
C ALA A 159 -5.32 8.05 9.19
N PHE A 160 -5.46 8.16 7.86
CA PHE A 160 -6.19 7.17 7.06
C PHE A 160 -5.54 5.77 7.14
N LEU A 161 -4.20 5.67 7.14
CA LEU A 161 -3.54 4.39 7.36
C LEU A 161 -3.75 3.84 8.78
N GLY A 162 -3.91 4.71 9.77
CA GLY A 162 -4.35 4.32 11.10
C GLY A 162 -5.67 3.57 11.08
N LEU A 163 -6.68 4.13 10.41
CA LEU A 163 -7.96 3.44 10.18
C LEU A 163 -7.75 2.11 9.44
N CYS A 164 -6.95 2.10 8.37
CA CYS A 164 -6.71 0.87 7.59
C CYS A 164 -6.06 -0.24 8.42
N PHE A 165 -5.08 0.07 9.27
CA PHE A 165 -4.29 -0.94 9.96
C PHE A 165 -4.77 -1.27 11.38
N GLU A 166 -5.25 -0.29 12.12
CA GLU A 166 -5.67 -0.50 13.50
C GLU A 166 -7.15 -0.85 13.59
N GLU A 167 -7.96 -0.58 12.57
CA GLU A 167 -9.38 -1.00 12.53
C GLU A 167 -9.63 -2.07 11.46
N VAL A 168 -9.40 -1.73 10.19
CA VAL A 168 -9.83 -2.60 9.07
C VAL A 168 -9.01 -3.88 9.02
N PHE A 169 -7.68 -3.78 9.13
CA PHE A 169 -6.80 -4.93 9.04
C PHE A 169 -7.08 -5.94 10.15
N ILE A 170 -7.24 -5.49 11.39
CA ILE A 170 -7.53 -6.41 12.51
C ILE A 170 -8.87 -7.11 12.30
N GLY A 171 -9.93 -6.40 11.92
CA GLY A 171 -11.24 -6.99 11.66
C GLY A 171 -11.21 -7.96 10.49
N SER A 172 -10.42 -7.67 9.45
CA SER A 172 -10.29 -8.53 8.27
C SER A 172 -9.79 -9.94 8.61
N THR A 173 -8.89 -10.07 9.60
CA THR A 173 -8.35 -11.36 10.03
C THR A 173 -9.38 -12.26 10.73
N HIS A 174 -10.51 -11.69 11.15
CA HIS A 174 -11.60 -12.40 11.83
C HIS A 174 -12.85 -12.57 10.95
N LEU A 175 -12.83 -12.20 9.66
CA LEU A 175 -13.99 -12.33 8.78
C LEU A 175 -14.47 -13.78 8.63
N ALA A 176 -13.55 -14.74 8.52
CA ALA A 176 -13.90 -16.16 8.47
C ALA A 176 -14.59 -16.63 9.78
N ASN A 177 -14.13 -16.14 10.93
CA ASN A 177 -14.72 -16.44 12.23
C ASN A 177 -16.13 -15.85 12.35
N ALA A 178 -16.32 -14.60 11.90
CA ALA A 178 -17.62 -13.94 11.89
C ALA A 178 -18.63 -14.70 11.02
N LEU A 179 -18.24 -15.11 9.82
CA LEU A 179 -19.07 -15.96 8.95
C LEU A 179 -19.44 -17.29 9.61
N GLN A 180 -18.54 -17.89 10.39
CA GLN A 180 -18.82 -19.13 11.10
C GLN A 180 -19.82 -18.95 12.24
N ILE A 181 -19.78 -17.82 12.95
CA ILE A 181 -20.64 -17.55 14.11
C ILE A 181 -22.02 -17.05 13.66
N TRP A 182 -22.06 -16.10 12.74
CA TRP A 182 -23.27 -15.35 12.37
C TRP A 182 -23.74 -15.57 10.92
N GLY A 183 -22.98 -16.30 10.11
CA GLY A 183 -23.33 -16.50 8.70
C GLY A 183 -23.27 -15.20 7.89
N ALA A 184 -24.21 -15.02 6.95
CA ALA A 184 -24.32 -13.82 6.13
C ALA A 184 -25.12 -12.71 6.84
N SER A 185 -24.75 -12.40 8.09
CA SER A 185 -25.42 -11.36 8.88
C SER A 185 -25.23 -9.97 8.28
N ILE A 186 -26.24 -9.12 8.48
CA ILE A 186 -26.23 -7.69 8.12
C ILE A 186 -26.19 -6.79 9.36
N GLU A 187 -26.13 -7.38 10.56
CA GLU A 187 -26.13 -6.64 11.82
C GLU A 187 -24.78 -5.94 12.03
N PRO A 188 -24.77 -4.64 12.39
CA PRO A 188 -23.54 -3.83 12.44
C PRO A 188 -22.59 -4.21 13.58
N ASN A 189 -23.02 -5.04 14.53
CA ASN A 189 -22.21 -5.56 15.63
C ASN A 189 -21.85 -7.06 15.49
N GLU A 190 -22.18 -7.69 14.36
CA GLU A 190 -21.85 -9.09 14.05
C GLU A 190 -20.73 -9.19 13.00
N THR A 191 -19.63 -8.51 13.27
CA THR A 191 -18.51 -8.37 12.31
C THR A 191 -17.21 -8.97 12.81
N GLY A 192 -16.25 -9.19 11.90
CA GLY A 192 -14.89 -9.59 12.29
C GLY A 192 -14.21 -8.57 13.21
N TRP A 193 -14.54 -7.28 13.07
CA TRP A 193 -14.03 -6.23 13.94
C TRP A 193 -14.54 -6.36 15.38
N ASN A 194 -15.80 -6.74 15.57
CA ASN A 194 -16.38 -7.00 16.90
C ASN A 194 -15.68 -8.17 17.62
N ILE A 195 -15.32 -9.22 16.87
CA ILE A 195 -14.54 -10.34 17.41
C ILE A 195 -13.14 -9.87 17.80
N ALA A 196 -12.47 -9.12 16.93
CA ALA A 196 -11.10 -8.65 17.16
C ALA A 196 -10.99 -7.75 18.41
N ASN A 197 -11.98 -6.86 18.62
CA ASN A 197 -12.01 -5.90 19.74
C ASN A 197 -12.79 -6.40 20.95
N VAL A 198 -13.32 -7.63 20.91
CA VAL A 198 -14.09 -8.25 22.01
C VAL A 198 -15.22 -7.32 22.49
N THR A 199 -16.01 -6.81 21.56
CA THR A 199 -17.05 -5.80 21.85
C THR A 199 -18.37 -6.11 21.15
N GLN A 200 -19.47 -5.75 21.81
CA GLN A 200 -20.84 -5.83 21.27
C GLN A 200 -21.33 -4.48 20.73
N ASN A 201 -20.54 -3.41 20.92
CA ASN A 201 -20.88 -2.09 20.43
C ASN A 201 -20.72 -2.03 18.90
N MET A 202 -21.51 -1.17 18.26
CA MET A 202 -21.28 -0.85 16.85
C MET A 202 -19.96 -0.08 16.71
N PHE A 203 -19.30 -0.23 15.56
CA PHE A 203 -18.01 0.42 15.28
C PHE A 203 -17.99 1.91 15.65
N TYR A 204 -18.93 2.70 15.14
CA TYR A 204 -18.99 4.15 15.39
C TYR A 204 -19.25 4.49 16.86
N GLN A 205 -20.09 3.72 17.54
CA GLN A 205 -20.37 3.93 18.98
C GLN A 205 -19.11 3.69 19.82
N HIS A 206 -18.28 2.71 19.44
CA HIS A 206 -17.02 2.45 20.12
C HIS A 206 -16.02 3.60 19.94
N LEU A 207 -15.87 4.11 18.71
CA LEU A 207 -14.99 5.25 18.43
C LEU A 207 -15.42 6.52 19.20
N GLU A 208 -16.71 6.79 19.28
CA GLU A 208 -17.25 7.90 20.08
C GLU A 208 -16.96 7.74 21.58
N SER A 209 -16.97 6.50 22.10
CA SER A 209 -16.62 6.25 23.50
C SER A 209 -15.12 6.39 23.81
N ASP A 210 -14.23 6.00 22.90
CA ASP A 210 -12.78 6.08 23.09
C ASP A 210 -12.26 7.52 23.09
N THR A 211 -12.88 8.38 22.29
CA THR A 211 -12.55 9.82 22.25
C THR A 211 -12.88 10.54 23.57
N SER A 212 -13.80 10.02 24.38
CA SER A 212 -14.12 10.56 25.70
C SER A 212 -13.15 10.16 26.82
N SER A 213 -12.21 9.25 26.55
CA SER A 213 -11.23 8.75 27.54
C SER A 213 -9.83 9.37 27.41
N SER A 214 -9.66 10.34 26.51
CA SER A 214 -8.37 10.95 26.15
C SER A 214 -8.26 12.45 26.50
N GLU A 215 -9.19 12.99 27.30
CA GLU A 215 -9.06 14.32 27.96
C GLU A 215 -8.49 14.16 29.38
#